data_AF-A0A8H3ICK8-F1
#
_entry.id   AF-A0A8H3ICK8-F1
#
_cell.length_a   1.000
_cell.length_b   1.000
_cell.length_c   1.000
_cell.angle_alpha   90.00
_cell.angle_beta   90.00
_cell.angle_gamma   90.00
#
_symmetry.space_group_name_H-M   'P 1'
#
loop_
_entity.id
_entity.type
_entity.pdbx_description
1 polymer ?
#
loop_
_entity_poly.entity_id
_entity_poly.type
_entity_poly.pdbx_seq_one_letter_code
_entity_poly.pdbx_strand_id
1 'polypeptide(L)'
;MSQTSNQSDIATDLLTDLERRLQRAEFYVAGAHEPHEVPSELKPSIFTRLHTLEKEIKDLTSSHVAYRGLLELYSKHGSLFDVRNVLPIRVAQDDPAAIPLTEQLNLVKACAPLFPSTVSRLSLLKDTPVPSTEASAALLALGTRLDCGEDVCDMMSEDLALLRTRSLLLKQRIWKLANLSMLGCWAEFEQRLLDCERAVRRAEVAKAE
;
A
#
# COMPACT_ATOMS: atom_id res chain seq x y z
N MET A 1 -27.00 -49.51 31.24
CA MET A 1 -25.71 -49.14 30.59
C MET A 1 -25.89 -48.29 29.34
N SER A 2 -27.10 -48.21 28.74
CA SER A 2 -27.33 -47.41 27.52
C SER A 2 -27.59 -45.92 27.75
N GLN A 3 -28.03 -45.50 28.95
CA GLN A 3 -28.28 -44.08 29.26
C GLN A 3 -26.99 -43.26 29.45
N THR A 4 -25.92 -43.88 29.96
CA THR A 4 -24.63 -43.20 30.17
C THR A 4 -23.85 -42.98 28.87
N SER A 5 -24.06 -43.82 27.84
CA SER A 5 -23.44 -43.67 26.52
C SER A 5 -24.03 -42.47 25.77
N ASN A 6 -25.35 -42.34 25.74
CA ASN A 6 -25.98 -41.18 25.10
C ASN A 6 -25.61 -39.86 25.79
N GLN A 7 -25.42 -39.90 27.12
CA GLN A 7 -25.02 -38.73 27.89
C GLN A 7 -23.55 -38.34 27.65
N SER A 8 -22.65 -39.31 27.41
CA SER A 8 -21.27 -39.00 26.99
C SER A 8 -21.21 -38.44 25.58
N ASP A 9 -22.03 -38.96 24.65
CA ASP A 9 -22.03 -38.51 23.25
C ASP A 9 -22.57 -37.06 23.13
N ILE A 10 -23.61 -36.73 23.88
CA ILE A 10 -24.14 -35.35 23.96
C ILE A 10 -23.11 -34.41 24.61
N ALA A 11 -22.38 -34.88 25.63
CA ALA A 11 -21.36 -34.06 26.29
C ALA A 11 -20.18 -33.79 25.34
N THR A 12 -19.77 -34.76 24.52
CA THR A 12 -18.73 -34.55 23.50
C THR A 12 -19.19 -33.64 22.38
N ASP A 13 -20.44 -33.75 21.94
CA ASP A 13 -20.99 -32.86 20.91
C ASP A 13 -21.05 -31.40 21.41
N LEU A 14 -21.52 -31.18 22.64
CA LEU A 14 -21.52 -29.86 23.27
C LEU A 14 -20.10 -29.31 23.45
N LEU A 15 -19.14 -30.15 23.82
CA LEU A 15 -17.74 -29.75 23.92
C LEU A 15 -17.21 -29.28 22.56
N THR A 16 -17.50 -30.03 21.49
CA THR A 16 -17.04 -29.65 20.14
C THR A 16 -17.72 -28.39 19.62
N ASP A 17 -19.00 -28.15 19.96
CA ASP A 17 -19.68 -26.89 19.61
C ASP A 17 -19.08 -25.70 20.37
N LEU A 18 -18.82 -25.87 21.67
CA LEU A 18 -18.16 -24.84 22.48
C LEU A 18 -16.75 -24.56 21.98
N GLU A 19 -15.99 -25.59 21.60
CA GLU A 19 -14.67 -25.44 21.02
C GLU A 19 -14.71 -24.66 19.71
N ARG A 20 -15.63 -25.01 18.78
CA ARG A 20 -15.82 -24.26 17.53
C ARG A 20 -16.22 -22.81 17.79
N ARG A 21 -17.10 -22.56 18.76
CA ARG A 21 -17.53 -21.21 19.13
C ARG A 21 -16.41 -20.40 19.76
N LEU A 22 -15.56 -21.03 20.57
CA LEU A 22 -14.40 -20.39 21.18
C LEU A 22 -13.35 -20.06 20.13
N GLN A 23 -13.01 -21.00 19.24
CA GLN A 23 -12.10 -20.76 18.12
C GLN A 23 -12.59 -19.62 17.22
N ARG A 24 -13.91 -19.54 16.99
CA ARG A 24 -14.51 -18.45 16.22
C ARG A 24 -14.45 -17.12 16.96
N ALA A 25 -14.69 -17.10 18.28
CA ALA A 25 -14.54 -15.90 19.09
C ALA A 25 -13.08 -15.42 19.14
N GLU A 26 -12.13 -16.35 19.28
CA GLU A 26 -10.71 -16.09 19.21
C GLU A 26 -10.31 -15.52 17.84
N PHE A 27 -10.81 -16.10 16.75
CA PHE A 27 -10.62 -15.58 15.40
C PHE A 27 -11.15 -14.15 15.25
N TYR A 28 -12.33 -13.84 15.81
CA TYR A 28 -12.87 -12.48 15.77
C TYR A 28 -12.06 -11.48 16.60
N VAL A 29 -11.44 -11.93 17.69
CA VAL A 29 -10.72 -11.08 18.63
C VAL A 29 -9.26 -10.87 18.20
N ALA A 30 -8.59 -11.92 17.70
CA ALA A 30 -7.18 -11.89 17.32
C ALA A 30 -6.97 -11.61 15.82
N GLY A 31 -8.00 -11.82 14.97
CA GLY A 31 -7.85 -11.85 13.51
C GLY A 31 -7.17 -13.14 13.03
N ALA A 32 -7.12 -13.36 11.72
CA ALA A 32 -6.46 -14.52 11.13
C ALA A 32 -4.99 -14.59 11.55
N HIS A 33 -4.65 -15.46 12.51
CA HIS A 33 -3.28 -15.80 12.83
C HIS A 33 -2.83 -16.86 11.83
N GLU A 34 -1.92 -16.51 10.93
CA GLU A 34 -1.11 -17.52 10.25
C GLU A 34 -0.32 -18.27 11.36
N PRO A 35 -0.36 -19.61 11.42
CA PRO A 35 0.16 -20.39 12.55
C PRO A 35 1.70 -20.41 12.66
N HIS A 36 2.42 -19.57 11.89
CA HIS A 36 3.88 -19.59 11.79
C HIS A 36 4.59 -18.25 12.06
N GLU A 37 3.94 -17.27 12.70
CA GLU A 37 4.67 -16.10 13.21
C GLU A 37 4.80 -16.10 14.75
N VAL A 38 6.07 -16.20 15.15
CA VAL A 38 6.73 -16.21 16.46
C VAL A 38 6.23 -15.11 17.43
N PRO A 39 6.42 -15.26 18.77
CA PRO A 39 5.62 -14.63 19.82
C PRO A 39 5.54 -13.11 19.78
N SER A 40 4.31 -12.65 19.91
CA SER A 40 3.92 -11.27 20.06
C SER A 40 4.31 -10.73 21.44
N GLU A 41 5.56 -10.33 21.64
CA GLU A 41 5.98 -9.63 22.86
C GLU A 41 5.60 -8.14 22.87
N LEU A 42 5.01 -7.59 21.80
CA LEU A 42 4.72 -6.16 21.69
C LEU A 42 3.40 -5.80 21.00
N LYS A 43 2.38 -6.68 20.97
CA LYS A 43 1.02 -6.22 20.65
C LYS A 43 0.38 -5.67 21.93
N PRO A 44 0.08 -4.36 22.00
CA PRO A 44 -0.61 -3.80 23.16
C PRO A 44 -1.97 -4.50 23.33
N SER A 45 -2.40 -4.67 24.59
CA SER A 45 -3.68 -5.31 24.94
C SER A 45 -4.82 -4.85 24.03
N ILE A 46 -5.74 -5.75 23.68
CA ILE A 46 -6.89 -5.42 22.81
C ILE A 46 -7.63 -4.20 23.35
N PHE A 47 -7.73 -4.06 24.66
CA PHE A 47 -8.36 -2.92 25.31
C PHE A 47 -7.63 -1.60 25.01
N THR A 48 -6.30 -1.58 25.03
CA THR A 48 -5.53 -0.38 24.71
C THR A 48 -5.59 -0.06 23.22
N ARG A 49 -5.61 -1.06 22.34
CA ARG A 49 -5.84 -0.87 20.89
C ARG A 49 -7.23 -0.32 20.58
N LEU A 50 -8.27 -0.83 21.25
CA LEU A 50 -9.62 -0.30 21.10
C LEU A 50 -9.69 1.13 21.63
N HIS A 51 -9.02 1.43 22.74
CA HIS A 51 -8.98 2.77 23.29
C HIS A 51 -8.23 3.77 22.39
N THR A 52 -7.14 3.37 21.75
CA THR A 52 -6.46 4.22 20.76
C THR A 52 -7.34 4.48 19.54
N LEU A 53 -8.00 3.45 19.01
CA LEU A 53 -8.94 3.61 17.89
C LEU A 53 -10.13 4.49 18.27
N GLU A 54 -10.68 4.30 19.47
CA GLU A 54 -11.77 5.14 19.98
C GLU A 54 -11.33 6.61 20.07
N LYS A 55 -10.11 6.86 20.52
CA LYS A 55 -9.54 8.22 20.56
C LYS A 55 -9.36 8.79 19.16
N GLU A 56 -8.79 8.01 18.23
CA GLU A 56 -8.62 8.43 16.83
C GLU A 56 -9.96 8.72 16.13
N ILE A 57 -11.00 7.91 16.39
CA ILE A 57 -12.34 8.14 15.87
C ILE A 57 -12.97 9.40 16.49
N LYS A 58 -12.77 9.64 17.79
CA LYS A 58 -13.22 10.88 18.45
C LYS A 58 -12.50 12.11 17.86
N ASP A 59 -11.21 11.99 17.60
CA ASP A 59 -10.42 13.05 16.98
C ASP A 59 -10.90 13.29 15.53
N LEU A 60 -11.14 12.24 14.75
CA LEU A 60 -11.63 12.33 13.37
C LEU A 60 -13.05 12.93 13.29
N THR A 61 -13.95 12.50 14.17
CA THR A 61 -15.31 13.04 14.26
C THR A 61 -15.35 14.50 14.70
N SER A 62 -14.38 14.94 15.50
CA SER A 62 -14.20 16.36 15.85
C SER A 62 -13.61 17.20 14.70
N SER A 63 -12.74 16.60 13.89
CA SER A 63 -12.01 17.25 12.79
C SER A 63 -12.88 17.47 11.56
N HIS A 64 -13.76 16.51 11.23
CA HIS A 64 -14.50 16.49 9.96
C HIS A 64 -16.01 16.69 10.16
N VAL A 65 -16.52 17.81 9.66
CA VAL A 65 -17.95 18.21 9.74
C VAL A 65 -18.89 17.17 9.13
N ALA A 66 -18.45 16.42 8.10
CA ALA A 66 -19.25 15.38 7.46
C ALA A 66 -19.61 14.22 8.41
N TYR A 67 -18.65 13.76 9.22
CA TYR A 67 -18.90 12.68 10.19
C TYR A 67 -19.81 13.13 11.33
N ARG A 68 -19.70 14.39 11.75
CA ARG A 68 -20.65 14.98 12.70
C ARG A 68 -22.07 15.02 12.12
N GLY A 69 -22.21 15.41 10.86
CA GLY A 69 -23.49 15.39 10.14
C GLY A 69 -24.08 13.99 10.03
N LEU A 70 -23.25 12.97 9.77
CA LEU A 70 -23.68 11.57 9.74
C LEU A 70 -24.07 11.04 11.12
N LEU A 71 -23.36 11.41 12.18
CA LEU A 71 -23.74 11.04 13.56
C LEU A 71 -25.05 11.70 13.99
N GLU A 72 -25.25 12.97 13.62
CA GLU A 72 -26.54 13.64 13.83
C GLU A 72 -27.65 12.96 13.04
N LEU A 73 -27.39 12.56 11.79
CA LEU A 73 -28.35 11.83 10.96
C LEU A 73 -28.65 10.44 11.54
N TYR A 74 -27.63 9.73 12.03
CA TYR A 74 -27.78 8.44 12.70
C TYR A 74 -28.61 8.58 13.99
N SER A 75 -28.36 9.62 14.80
CA SER A 75 -29.13 9.88 16.02
C SER A 75 -30.59 10.22 15.74
N LYS A 76 -30.88 10.94 14.64
CA LYS A 76 -32.23 11.35 14.25
C LYS A 76 -33.00 10.24 13.51
N HIS A 77 -32.28 9.40 12.77
CA HIS A 77 -32.86 8.39 11.89
C HIS A 77 -32.15 7.04 12.03
N GLY A 78 -32.10 6.49 13.24
CA GLY A 78 -31.49 5.18 13.51
C GLY A 78 -32.15 4.03 12.74
N SER A 79 -33.43 4.17 12.35
CA SER A 79 -34.17 3.17 11.58
C SER A 79 -33.69 2.99 10.13
N LEU A 80 -33.00 3.99 9.56
CA LEU A 80 -32.42 3.92 8.22
C LEU A 80 -31.14 3.08 8.18
N PHE A 81 -30.47 2.95 9.33
CA PHE A 81 -29.21 2.24 9.48
C PHE A 81 -29.39 0.88 10.16
N ASP A 82 -30.63 0.51 10.50
CA ASP A 82 -30.91 -0.80 11.04
C ASP A 82 -30.75 -1.84 9.92
N VAL A 83 -29.74 -2.71 10.07
CA VAL A 83 -29.32 -3.68 9.05
C VAL A 83 -30.46 -4.64 8.66
N ARG A 84 -31.47 -4.75 9.53
CA ARG A 84 -32.73 -5.48 9.26
C ARG A 84 -33.58 -4.87 8.14
N ASN A 85 -33.51 -3.56 7.94
CA ASN A 85 -34.31 -2.86 6.92
C ASN A 85 -33.53 -2.67 5.60
N VAL A 86 -32.20 -2.66 5.67
CA VAL A 86 -31.32 -2.44 4.50
C VAL A 86 -30.98 -3.75 3.78
N LEU A 87 -31.01 -4.89 4.47
CA LEU A 87 -30.89 -6.21 3.85
C LEU A 87 -32.26 -6.94 3.87
N PRO A 88 -33.03 -6.95 2.77
CA PRO A 88 -34.16 -7.88 2.63
C PRO A 88 -33.73 -9.37 2.73
N ILE A 89 -32.42 -9.64 2.71
CA ILE A 89 -31.82 -10.97 2.74
C ILE A 89 -32.01 -11.67 4.10
N ARG A 90 -32.16 -10.94 5.23
CA ARG A 90 -32.31 -11.60 6.54
C ARG A 90 -33.74 -11.97 6.92
N VAL A 91 -34.75 -11.31 6.37
CA VAL A 91 -36.16 -11.76 6.52
C VAL A 91 -36.39 -13.09 5.79
N ALA A 92 -35.59 -13.38 4.76
CA ALA A 92 -35.64 -14.64 4.03
C ALA A 92 -35.09 -15.86 4.79
N GLN A 93 -34.44 -15.69 5.95
CA GLN A 93 -33.91 -16.83 6.72
C GLN A 93 -34.98 -17.51 7.60
N ASP A 94 -36.04 -16.78 7.98
CA ASP A 94 -37.03 -17.30 8.91
C ASP A 94 -38.30 -17.84 8.21
N ASP A 95 -38.66 -17.36 7.01
CA ASP A 95 -39.71 -17.97 6.16
C ASP A 95 -39.63 -17.50 4.69
N PRO A 96 -39.24 -18.33 3.72
CA PRO A 96 -39.21 -17.95 2.28
C PRO A 96 -40.61 -17.73 1.68
N ALA A 97 -41.68 -18.05 2.42
CA ALA A 97 -43.07 -17.85 2.03
C ALA A 97 -43.62 -16.46 2.42
N ALA A 98 -42.89 -15.66 3.21
CA ALA A 98 -43.32 -14.33 3.66
C ALA A 98 -43.14 -13.22 2.61
N ILE A 99 -42.45 -13.51 1.50
CA ILE A 99 -42.26 -12.57 0.39
C ILE A 99 -43.47 -12.70 -0.55
N PRO A 100 -44.23 -11.62 -0.83
CA PRO A 100 -45.38 -11.68 -1.72
C PRO A 100 -44.98 -12.13 -3.13
N LEU A 101 -45.82 -12.95 -3.78
CA LEU A 101 -45.56 -13.58 -5.08
C LEU A 101 -45.14 -12.57 -6.17
N THR A 102 -45.68 -11.36 -6.11
CA THR A 102 -45.34 -10.25 -7.01
C THR A 102 -43.88 -9.79 -6.85
N GLU A 103 -43.35 -9.74 -5.64
CA GLU A 103 -41.96 -9.37 -5.37
C GLU A 103 -41.01 -10.50 -5.78
N GLN A 104 -41.38 -11.76 -5.56
CA GLN A 104 -40.60 -12.90 -6.03
C GLN A 104 -40.48 -12.91 -7.55
N LEU A 105 -41.58 -12.65 -8.27
CA LEU A 105 -41.59 -12.58 -9.72
C LEU A 105 -40.78 -11.39 -10.24
N ASN A 106 -40.81 -10.25 -9.55
CA ASN A 106 -39.96 -9.10 -9.88
C ASN A 106 -38.48 -9.39 -9.64
N LEU A 107 -38.14 -10.10 -8.57
CA LEU A 107 -36.77 -10.52 -8.28
C LEU A 107 -36.28 -11.51 -9.34
N VAL A 108 -37.08 -12.54 -9.68
CA VAL A 108 -36.75 -13.50 -10.73
C VAL A 108 -36.56 -12.79 -12.07
N LYS A 109 -37.41 -11.81 -12.41
CA LYS A 109 -37.25 -10.98 -13.61
C LYS A 109 -35.97 -10.14 -13.57
N ALA A 110 -35.62 -9.57 -12.41
CA ALA A 110 -34.39 -8.81 -12.23
C ALA A 110 -33.13 -9.68 -12.33
N CYS A 111 -33.20 -10.94 -11.86
CA CYS A 111 -32.11 -11.91 -11.94
C CYS A 111 -32.04 -12.67 -13.28
N ALA A 112 -33.13 -12.70 -14.05
CA ALA A 112 -33.22 -13.38 -15.34
C ALA A 112 -32.05 -13.09 -16.31
N PRO A 113 -31.61 -11.81 -16.53
CA PRO A 113 -30.49 -11.54 -17.43
C PRO A 113 -29.13 -11.94 -16.86
N LEU A 114 -29.02 -12.13 -15.54
CA LEU A 114 -27.76 -12.55 -14.92
C LEU A 114 -27.47 -14.03 -15.17
N PHE A 115 -28.48 -14.90 -15.19
CA PHE A 115 -28.30 -16.33 -15.42
C PHE A 115 -27.57 -16.68 -16.72
N PRO A 116 -27.98 -16.21 -17.92
CA PRO A 116 -27.24 -16.50 -19.15
C PRO A 116 -25.84 -15.90 -19.10
N SER A 117 -25.67 -14.71 -18.51
CA SER A 117 -24.34 -14.09 -18.37
C SER A 117 -23.40 -14.92 -17.48
N THR A 118 -23.91 -15.51 -16.40
CA THR A 118 -23.14 -16.38 -15.50
C THR A 118 -22.85 -17.73 -16.14
N VAL A 119 -23.80 -18.31 -16.88
CA VAL A 119 -23.58 -19.57 -17.61
C VAL A 119 -22.52 -19.37 -18.70
N SER A 120 -22.57 -18.26 -19.45
CA SER A 120 -21.54 -17.93 -20.43
C SER A 120 -20.16 -17.77 -19.78
N ARG A 121 -20.08 -17.08 -18.62
CA ARG A 121 -18.82 -16.93 -17.86
C ARG A 121 -18.29 -18.26 -17.34
N LEU A 122 -19.16 -19.14 -16.84
CA LEU A 122 -18.77 -20.47 -16.37
C LEU A 122 -18.36 -21.39 -17.52
N SER A 123 -19.01 -21.30 -18.68
CA SER A 123 -18.58 -22.01 -19.89
C SER A 123 -17.20 -21.54 -20.34
N LEU A 124 -17.00 -20.22 -20.39
CA LEU A 124 -15.69 -19.64 -20.70
C LEU A 124 -14.60 -20.11 -19.73
N LEU A 125 -14.89 -20.19 -18.43
CA LEU A 125 -13.94 -20.67 -17.42
C LEU A 125 -13.63 -22.17 -17.57
N LYS A 126 -14.59 -22.96 -18.06
CA LYS A 126 -14.37 -24.38 -18.37
C LYS A 126 -13.50 -24.55 -19.61
N ASP A 127 -13.59 -23.63 -20.56
CA ASP A 127 -12.86 -23.67 -21.83
C ASP A 127 -11.46 -23.03 -21.74
N THR A 128 -11.13 -22.33 -20.65
CA THR A 128 -9.76 -21.86 -20.42
C THR A 128 -8.87 -23.00 -19.95
N PRO A 129 -7.88 -23.45 -20.74
CA PRO A 129 -6.89 -24.41 -20.24
C PRO A 129 -6.12 -23.75 -19.10
N VAL A 130 -5.99 -24.47 -17.98
CA VAL A 130 -5.05 -24.09 -16.93
C VAL A 130 -3.67 -23.92 -17.60
N PRO A 131 -2.98 -22.77 -17.41
CA PRO A 131 -1.72 -22.52 -18.08
C PRO A 131 -0.75 -23.67 -17.79
N SER A 132 0.03 -24.06 -18.80
CA SER A 132 0.93 -25.21 -18.69
C SER A 132 1.86 -25.01 -17.49
N THR A 133 2.01 -26.08 -16.69
CA THR A 133 2.86 -26.08 -15.50
C THR A 133 4.30 -25.68 -15.85
N GLU A 134 4.77 -26.07 -17.04
CA GLU A 134 6.07 -25.66 -17.60
C GLU A 134 6.21 -24.15 -17.79
N ALA A 135 5.18 -23.47 -18.32
CA ALA A 135 5.22 -22.02 -18.50
C ALA A 135 5.22 -21.30 -17.15
N SER A 136 4.43 -21.77 -16.18
CA SER A 136 4.43 -21.22 -14.82
C SER A 136 5.76 -21.45 -14.09
N ALA A 137 6.38 -22.62 -14.25
CA ALA A 137 7.69 -22.93 -13.69
C ALA A 137 8.80 -22.07 -14.34
N ALA A 138 8.71 -21.84 -15.65
CA ALA A 138 9.63 -20.94 -16.36
C ALA A 138 9.50 -19.49 -15.88
N LEU A 139 8.28 -19.03 -15.57
CA LEU A 139 8.06 -17.69 -14.98
C LEU A 139 8.66 -17.57 -13.58
N LEU A 140 8.51 -18.59 -12.74
CA LEU A 140 9.14 -18.62 -11.42
C LEU A 140 10.67 -18.60 -11.52
N ALA A 141 11.24 -19.35 -12.48
CA ALA A 141 12.67 -19.34 -12.75
C ALA A 141 13.15 -17.96 -13.26
N LEU A 142 12.35 -17.26 -14.05
CA LEU A 142 12.65 -15.89 -14.50
C LEU A 142 12.60 -14.88 -13.37
N GLY A 143 11.70 -15.03 -12.39
CA GLY A 143 11.64 -14.17 -11.20
C GLY A 143 12.98 -14.11 -10.49
N THR A 144 13.58 -15.26 -10.17
CA THR A 144 14.90 -15.31 -9.52
C THR A 144 16.02 -14.64 -10.31
N ARG A 145 15.93 -14.63 -11.65
CA ARG A 145 16.92 -13.96 -12.51
C ARG A 145 16.74 -12.45 -12.53
N LEU A 146 15.50 -11.97 -12.37
CA LEU A 146 15.21 -10.54 -12.25
C LEU A 146 15.72 -10.02 -10.92
N ASP A 147 15.50 -10.75 -9.82
CA ASP A 147 16.00 -10.38 -8.49
C ASP A 147 17.53 -10.25 -8.50
N CYS A 148 18.25 -11.24 -9.04
CA CYS A 148 19.70 -11.16 -9.21
C CYS A 148 20.15 -9.99 -10.11
N GLY A 149 19.31 -9.58 -11.08
CA GLY A 149 19.60 -8.45 -11.95
C GLY A 149 19.36 -7.10 -11.26
N GLU A 150 18.36 -7.02 -10.39
CA GLU A 150 18.04 -5.86 -9.56
C GLU A 150 19.18 -5.58 -8.59
N ASP A 151 19.69 -6.60 -7.88
CA ASP A 151 20.84 -6.48 -6.99
C ASP A 151 22.06 -5.88 -7.70
N VAL A 152 22.34 -6.31 -8.93
CA VAL A 152 23.45 -5.78 -9.73
C VAL A 152 23.18 -4.33 -10.15
N CYS A 153 21.94 -3.99 -10.52
CA CYS A 153 21.57 -2.62 -10.87
C CYS A 153 21.74 -1.68 -9.68
N ASP A 154 21.38 -2.13 -8.48
CA ASP A 154 21.52 -1.37 -7.25
C ASP A 154 22.99 -1.09 -6.95
N MET A 155 23.84 -2.11 -7.00
CA MET A 155 25.29 -1.97 -6.85
C MET A 155 25.88 -1.00 -7.88
N MET A 156 25.48 -1.10 -9.15
CA MET A 156 25.93 -0.18 -10.20
C MET A 156 25.46 1.26 -9.95
N SER A 157 24.26 1.44 -9.39
CA SER A 157 23.69 2.75 -9.10
C SER A 157 24.47 3.47 -7.98
N GLU A 158 24.87 2.73 -6.95
CA GLU A 158 25.70 3.24 -5.86
C GLU A 158 27.09 3.64 -6.36
N ASP A 159 27.73 2.79 -7.15
CA ASP A 159 29.03 3.07 -7.75
C ASP A 159 28.98 4.29 -8.67
N LEU A 160 27.94 4.40 -9.50
CA LEU A 160 27.72 5.57 -10.36
C LEU A 160 27.50 6.84 -9.54
N ALA A 161 26.75 6.79 -8.44
CA ALA A 161 26.55 7.93 -7.57
C ALA A 161 27.89 8.39 -6.95
N LEU A 162 28.71 7.46 -6.47
CA LEU A 162 30.03 7.75 -5.94
C LEU A 162 30.96 8.33 -7.02
N LEU A 163 31.00 7.75 -8.23
CA LEU A 163 31.82 8.27 -9.33
C LEU A 163 31.34 9.65 -9.81
N ARG A 164 30.03 9.90 -9.81
CA ARG A 164 29.46 11.23 -10.11
C ARG A 164 29.92 12.26 -9.09
N THR A 165 29.87 11.95 -7.79
CA THR A 165 30.35 12.90 -6.77
C THR A 165 31.85 13.17 -6.90
N ARG A 166 32.67 12.13 -7.09
CA ARG A 166 34.12 12.28 -7.29
C ARG A 166 34.46 13.07 -8.56
N SER A 167 33.78 12.80 -9.67
CA SER A 167 34.01 13.51 -10.93
C SER A 167 33.60 14.98 -10.85
N LEU A 168 32.50 15.31 -10.16
CA LEU A 168 32.08 16.69 -9.91
C LEU A 168 33.12 17.44 -9.06
N LEU A 169 33.65 16.83 -8.00
CA LEU A 169 34.68 17.44 -7.16
C LEU A 169 35.99 17.66 -7.93
N LEU A 170 36.40 16.68 -8.73
CA LEU A 170 37.60 16.80 -9.57
C LEU A 170 37.42 17.90 -10.62
N LYS A 171 36.26 17.96 -11.28
CA LYS A 171 35.93 19.03 -12.22
C LYS A 171 35.92 20.40 -11.53
N GLN A 172 35.33 20.50 -10.35
CA GLN A 172 35.33 21.74 -9.56
C GLN A 172 36.76 22.16 -9.19
N ARG A 173 37.61 21.22 -8.78
CA ARG A 173 39.00 21.49 -8.42
C ARG A 173 39.81 21.95 -9.64
N ILE A 174 39.70 21.25 -10.77
CA ILE A 174 40.38 21.63 -12.01
C ILE A 174 39.89 22.99 -12.47
N TRP A 175 38.58 23.25 -12.45
CA TRP A 175 38.05 24.55 -12.84
C TRP A 175 38.56 25.67 -11.95
N LYS A 176 38.56 25.48 -10.62
CA LYS A 176 39.12 26.44 -9.67
C LYS A 176 40.61 26.68 -9.94
N LEU A 177 41.42 25.63 -10.00
CA LEU A 177 42.86 25.75 -10.19
C LEU A 177 43.18 26.35 -11.56
N ALA A 178 42.64 25.80 -12.65
CA ALA A 178 42.93 26.26 -14.00
C ALA A 178 42.44 27.68 -14.24
N ASN A 179 41.15 27.98 -14.01
CA ASN A 179 40.64 29.32 -14.30
C ASN A 179 41.14 30.36 -13.29
N LEU A 180 41.08 30.13 -11.97
CA LEU A 180 41.48 31.19 -11.04
C LEU A 180 42.98 31.49 -11.12
N SER A 181 43.84 30.49 -11.28
CA SER A 181 45.28 30.73 -11.38
C SER A 181 45.68 31.30 -12.75
N MET A 182 45.13 30.78 -13.85
CA MET A 182 45.46 31.33 -15.17
C MET A 182 44.90 32.74 -15.33
N LEU A 183 43.63 32.99 -14.96
CA LEU A 183 43.06 34.33 -15.07
C LEU A 183 43.79 35.34 -14.18
N GLY A 184 44.22 34.94 -12.98
CA GLY A 184 45.07 35.78 -12.13
C GLY A 184 46.41 36.12 -12.80
N CYS A 185 47.12 35.12 -13.30
CA CYS A 185 48.40 35.32 -14.00
C CYS A 185 48.24 36.19 -15.27
N TRP A 186 47.18 35.97 -16.04
CA TRP A 186 46.87 36.79 -17.22
C TRP A 186 46.54 38.24 -16.85
N ALA A 187 45.76 38.46 -15.78
CA ALA A 187 45.44 39.81 -15.31
C ALA A 187 46.68 40.55 -14.81
N GLU A 188 47.56 39.89 -14.06
CA GLU A 188 48.84 40.46 -13.63
C GLU A 188 49.74 40.79 -14.83
N PHE A 189 49.82 39.91 -15.83
CA PHE A 189 50.57 40.15 -17.05
C PHE A 189 50.02 41.35 -17.83
N GLU A 190 48.70 41.45 -17.97
CA GLU A 190 48.03 42.58 -18.63
C GLU A 190 48.31 43.90 -17.89
N GLN A 191 48.25 43.91 -16.56
CA GLN A 191 48.61 45.08 -15.75
C GLN A 191 50.05 45.54 -16.01
N ARG A 192 51.00 44.60 -16.03
CA ARG A 192 52.41 44.90 -16.32
C ARG A 192 52.59 45.44 -17.74
N LEU A 193 51.86 44.89 -18.71
CA LEU A 193 51.86 45.38 -20.09
C LEU A 193 51.34 46.83 -20.18
N LEU A 194 50.22 47.11 -19.51
CA LEU A 194 49.64 48.45 -19.47
C LEU A 194 50.58 49.47 -18.80
N ASP A 195 51.29 49.07 -17.75
CA ASP A 195 52.27 49.95 -17.11
C ASP A 195 53.49 50.23 -17.99
N CYS A 196 53.99 49.21 -18.70
CA CYS A 196 55.01 49.38 -19.73
C CYS A 196 54.52 50.31 -20.86
N GLU A 197 53.29 50.13 -21.33
CA GLU A 197 52.70 50.97 -22.38
C GLU A 197 52.57 52.43 -21.91
N ARG A 198 52.10 52.67 -20.68
CA ARG A 198 52.06 54.02 -20.08
C ARG A 198 53.44 54.65 -19.98
N ALA A 199 54.46 53.88 -19.60
CA ALA A 199 55.84 54.36 -19.52
C ALA A 199 56.39 54.75 -20.90
N VAL A 200 56.13 53.95 -21.92
CA VAL A 200 56.51 54.25 -23.32
C VAL A 200 55.81 55.51 -23.80
N ARG A 201 54.48 55.64 -23.62
CA ARG A 201 53.74 56.85 -24.01
C ARG A 201 54.27 58.11 -23.33
N ARG A 202 54.61 58.05 -22.03
CA ARG A 202 55.24 59.19 -21.32
C ARG A 202 56.59 59.56 -21.92
N ALA A 203 57.41 58.57 -22.27
CA ALA A 203 58.71 58.81 -22.90
C ALA A 203 58.59 59.36 -24.32
N GLU A 204 57.56 58.95 -25.07
CA GLU A 204 57.25 59.49 -26.39
C GLU A 204 56.80 60.95 -26.33
N VAL A 205 55.91 61.31 -25.39
CA VAL A 205 55.49 62.70 -25.16
C VAL A 205 56.69 63.58 -24.78
N ALA A 206 57.55 63.12 -23.86
CA ALA A 206 58.74 63.87 -23.45
C ALA A 206 59.82 64.03 -24.55
N LYS A 207 59.77 63.22 -25.61
CA LYS A 207 60.64 63.37 -26.78
C LYS A 207 60.04 64.26 -27.87
N ALA A 208 58.74 64.53 -27.80
CA ALA A 208 58.01 65.36 -28.75
C ALA A 208 57.93 66.84 -28.33
N GLU A 209 58.22 67.14 -27.05
CA GLU A 209 58.52 68.48 -26.51
C GLU A 209 59.99 68.86 -26.74
#